data_AF-A0A923UZG4-F1
#
_entry.id   AF-A0A923UZG4-F1
#
_cell.length_a   1.000
_cell.length_b   1.000
_cell.length_c   1.000
_cell.angle_alpha   90.00
_cell.angle_beta   90.00
_cell.angle_gamma   90.00
#
_symmetry.space_group_name_H-M   'P 1'
#
loop_
_entity.id
_entity.type
_entity.pdbx_description
1 polymer ?
#
loop_
_entity_poly.entity_id
_entity_poly.type
_entity_poly.pdbx_seq_one_letter_code
_entity_poly.pdbx_strand_id
1 'polypeptide(L)'
;MTDPVLAPDKTGVHDAELDVLFGPTGPLGGAVGGYRPRQAQTDMAKAIAGAIATQSTLIAEAGTGTGKTFAYLVPALLWGGKTIVSTGTKNLQDQLFLRDIPTVRKALKAPVSVALLKGRANYVC
;
A
#
# COMPACT_ATOMS: atom_id res chain seq x y z
N MET A 1 7.00 24.84 16.88
CA MET A 1 7.51 23.49 16.61
C MET A 1 6.92 23.11 15.26
N THR A 2 7.60 23.50 14.18
CA THR A 2 7.08 23.41 12.82
C THR A 2 7.16 21.96 12.35
N ASP A 3 6.02 21.37 12.04
CA ASP A 3 5.94 20.17 11.21
C ASP A 3 6.81 20.38 9.96
N PRO A 4 7.65 19.41 9.56
CA PRO A 4 8.25 19.45 8.25
C PRO A 4 7.14 19.26 7.24
N VAL A 5 6.61 20.38 6.74
CA VAL A 5 5.80 20.46 5.53
C VAL A 5 6.55 19.66 4.48
N LEU A 6 5.90 18.59 4.00
CA LEU A 6 6.29 17.82 2.83
C LEU A 6 6.70 18.84 1.75
N ALA A 7 8.00 18.95 1.46
CA ALA A 7 8.47 19.91 0.48
C ALA A 7 7.71 19.64 -0.84
N PRO A 8 6.94 20.60 -1.38
CA PRO A 8 6.39 20.45 -2.70
C PRO A 8 7.56 20.57 -3.70
N ASP A 9 7.43 19.92 -4.85
CA ASP A 9 8.26 20.15 -6.06
C ASP A 9 9.40 19.16 -6.40
N LYS A 10 9.18 17.86 -6.19
CA LYS A 10 9.72 16.86 -7.14
C LYS A 10 8.64 15.82 -7.42
N THR A 11 8.15 15.77 -8.65
CA THR A 11 7.34 14.65 -9.12
C THR A 11 8.11 13.37 -8.86
N GLY A 12 7.52 12.46 -8.08
CA GLY A 12 8.11 11.17 -7.79
C GLY A 12 8.21 10.33 -9.05
N VAL A 13 9.23 9.45 -9.11
CA VAL A 13 9.51 8.60 -10.28
C VAL A 13 8.29 7.76 -10.71
N HIS A 14 7.39 7.45 -9.78
CA HIS A 14 6.22 6.59 -10.00
C HIS A 14 4.87 7.34 -9.96
N ASP A 15 4.87 8.67 -9.86
CA ASP A 15 3.64 9.43 -9.59
C ASP A 15 2.60 9.29 -10.70
N ALA A 16 3.02 9.40 -11.96
CA ALA A 16 2.13 9.29 -13.12
C ALA A 16 1.52 7.87 -13.24
N GLU A 17 2.30 6.83 -12.92
CA GLU A 17 1.82 5.46 -12.92
C GLU A 17 0.79 5.24 -11.79
N LEU A 18 1.06 5.79 -10.60
CA LEU A 18 0.12 5.74 -9.47
C LEU A 18 -1.20 6.47 -9.75
N ASP A 19 -1.17 7.61 -10.45
CA ASP A 19 -2.39 8.31 -10.86
C ASP A 19 -3.27 7.43 -11.76
N VAL A 20 -2.67 6.66 -12.68
CA VAL A 20 -3.39 5.70 -13.52
C VAL A 20 -3.90 4.51 -12.70
N LEU A 21 -3.05 3.95 -11.83
CA LEU A 21 -3.39 2.77 -11.03
C LEU A 21 -4.56 3.00 -10.07
N PHE A 22 -4.58 4.16 -9.41
CA PHE A 22 -5.63 4.57 -8.47
C PHE A 22 -6.77 5.34 -9.13
N GLY A 23 -6.67 5.65 -10.43
CA GLY A 23 -7.70 6.34 -11.20
C GLY A 23 -9.01 5.55 -11.32
N PRO A 24 -10.10 6.21 -11.76
CA PRO A 24 -11.44 5.61 -11.84
C PRO A 24 -11.52 4.42 -12.81
N THR A 25 -10.69 4.42 -13.85
CA THR A 25 -10.57 3.34 -14.84
C THR A 25 -9.35 2.44 -14.59
N GLY A 26 -8.66 2.66 -13.46
CA GLY A 26 -7.48 1.90 -13.09
C GLY A 26 -7.79 0.45 -12.68
N PRO A 27 -6.77 -0.43 -12.65
CA PRO A 27 -6.92 -1.85 -12.29
C PRO A 27 -7.56 -2.08 -10.91
N LEU A 28 -7.39 -1.15 -9.98
CA LEU A 28 -8.01 -1.22 -8.65
C LEU A 28 -9.54 -1.05 -8.72
N GLY A 29 -10.04 -0.27 -9.67
CA GLY A 29 -11.46 -0.04 -9.91
C GLY A 29 -12.21 -1.31 -10.33
N GLY A 30 -11.58 -2.15 -11.15
CA GLY A 30 -12.17 -3.42 -11.61
C GLY A 30 -12.07 -4.56 -10.60
N ALA A 31 -11.10 -4.51 -9.67
CA ALA A 31 -10.86 -5.58 -8.70
C ALA A 31 -11.63 -5.42 -7.39
N VAL A 32 -12.03 -4.19 -7.04
CA VAL A 32 -12.77 -3.89 -5.82
C VAL A 32 -14.14 -3.33 -6.19
N GLY A 33 -15.19 -4.14 -5.97
CA GLY A 33 -16.57 -3.70 -6.18
C GLY A 33 -16.85 -2.41 -5.39
N GLY A 34 -17.29 -1.37 -6.09
CA GLY A 34 -17.58 -0.06 -5.46
C GLY A 34 -16.35 0.79 -5.13
N TYR A 35 -15.17 0.48 -5.69
CA TYR A 35 -14.00 1.34 -5.58
C TYR A 35 -14.30 2.76 -6.02
N ARG A 36 -13.89 3.73 -5.20
CA ARG A 36 -13.92 5.15 -5.52
C ARG A 36 -12.53 5.72 -5.29
N PRO A 37 -11.89 6.30 -6.31
CA PRO A 37 -10.62 7.00 -6.15
C PRO A 37 -10.71 8.04 -5.04
N ARG A 38 -9.67 8.13 -4.21
CA ARG A 38 -9.55 9.15 -3.17
C ARG A 38 -8.18 9.78 -3.28
N GLN A 39 -8.12 11.11 -3.39
CA GLN A 39 -6.86 11.82 -3.58
C GLN A 39 -5.85 11.49 -2.46
N ALA A 40 -6.30 11.50 -1.20
CA ALA A 40 -5.45 11.16 -0.05
C ALA A 40 -4.86 9.73 -0.12
N GLN A 41 -5.52 8.79 -0.79
CA GLN A 41 -4.99 7.44 -1.00
C GLN A 41 -3.85 7.46 -2.02
N THR A 42 -4.05 8.17 -3.13
CA THR A 42 -3.04 8.35 -4.18
C THR A 42 -1.83 9.13 -3.64
N ASP A 43 -2.06 10.22 -2.91
CA ASP A 43 -1.00 11.04 -2.33
C ASP A 43 -0.14 10.23 -1.34
N MET A 44 -0.78 9.42 -0.49
CA MET A 44 -0.08 8.51 0.41
C MET A 44 0.73 7.47 -0.37
N ALA A 45 0.17 6.90 -1.45
CA ALA A 45 0.88 5.94 -2.29
C ALA A 45 2.13 6.57 -2.95
N LYS A 46 2.01 7.82 -3.42
CA LYS A 46 3.13 8.58 -4.00
C LYS A 46 4.21 8.85 -2.97
N ALA A 47 3.84 9.31 -1.78
CA ALA A 47 4.78 9.52 -0.68
C ALA A 47 5.53 8.23 -0.31
N ILE A 48 4.82 7.09 -0.24
CA ILE A 48 5.42 5.78 0.05
C ILE A 48 6.33 5.33 -1.10
N ALA A 49 5.92 5.49 -2.36
CA ALA A 49 6.75 5.14 -3.51
C ALA A 49 8.04 5.98 -3.54
N GLY A 50 7.95 7.27 -3.25
CA GLY A 50 9.11 8.16 -3.09
C GLY A 50 10.04 7.70 -1.96
N ALA A 51 9.49 7.29 -0.81
CA ALA A 51 10.27 6.78 0.30
C ALA A 51 10.98 5.46 -0.05
N ILE A 52 10.32 4.55 -0.76
CA ILE A 52 10.92 3.32 -1.28
C ILE A 52 12.07 3.63 -2.25
N ALA A 53 11.82 4.49 -3.25
CA ALA A 53 12.80 4.84 -4.29
C ALA A 53 14.04 5.54 -3.72
N THR A 54 13.87 6.32 -2.66
CA THR A 54 14.96 7.06 -2.00
C THR A 54 15.54 6.35 -0.78
N GLN A 55 15.02 5.16 -0.44
CA GLN A 55 15.40 4.40 0.76
C GLN A 55 15.32 5.23 2.05
N SER A 56 14.29 6.08 2.15
CA SER A 56 14.09 7.00 3.28
C SER A 56 12.95 6.55 4.20
N THR A 57 12.82 7.22 5.34
CA THR A 57 11.75 6.95 6.31
C THR A 57 10.61 7.93 6.11
N LEU A 58 9.38 7.40 6.04
CA LEU A 58 8.15 8.17 5.97
C LEU A 58 7.27 7.87 7.19
N ILE A 59 6.77 8.93 7.83
CA ILE A 59 5.69 8.85 8.80
C ILE A 59 4.45 9.46 8.14
N ALA A 60 3.36 8.72 8.10
CA ALA A 60 2.11 9.18 7.51
C ALA A 60 0.93 8.80 8.41
N GLU A 61 0.04 9.75 8.62
CA GLU A 61 -1.24 9.51 9.27
C GLU A 61 -2.34 9.30 8.22
N ALA A 62 -3.14 8.26 8.39
CA ALA A 62 -4.35 8.06 7.60
C ALA A 62 -5.54 7.82 8.53
N GLY A 63 -6.59 8.63 8.38
CA GLY A 63 -7.89 8.40 9.01
C GLY A 63 -8.52 7.08 8.58
N THR A 64 -9.48 6.56 9.33
CA THR A 64 -10.23 5.33 8.96
C THR A 64 -10.96 5.52 7.62
N GLY A 65 -11.10 4.45 6.83
CA GLY A 65 -11.78 4.52 5.54
C GLY A 65 -11.04 5.20 4.38
N THR A 66 -9.84 5.76 4.59
CA THR A 66 -9.05 6.41 3.53
C THR A 66 -8.40 5.45 2.52
N GLY A 67 -8.48 4.13 2.76
CA GLY A 67 -7.88 3.14 1.86
C GLY A 67 -6.37 2.96 2.05
N LYS A 68 -5.84 3.29 3.24
CA LYS A 68 -4.44 3.14 3.64
C LYS A 68 -3.81 1.80 3.25
N THR A 69 -4.55 0.70 3.37
CA THR A 69 -4.06 -0.63 2.99
C THR A 69 -3.54 -0.68 1.55
N PHE A 70 -4.29 -0.14 0.61
CA PHE A 70 -3.88 -0.19 -0.80
C PHE A 70 -2.78 0.82 -1.10
N ALA A 71 -2.80 1.97 -0.42
CA ALA A 71 -1.79 3.01 -0.56
C ALA A 71 -0.38 2.49 -0.25
N TYR A 72 -0.22 1.61 0.75
CA TYR A 72 1.08 0.98 1.01
C TYR A 72 1.31 -0.31 0.20
N LEU A 73 0.26 -1.09 -0.11
CA LEU A 73 0.45 -2.36 -0.83
C LEU A 73 0.84 -2.17 -2.29
N VAL A 74 0.25 -1.22 -3.00
CA VAL A 74 0.53 -1.00 -4.43
C VAL A 74 2.02 -0.71 -4.67
N PRO A 75 2.63 0.32 -4.03
CA PRO A 75 4.05 0.59 -4.23
C PRO A 75 4.96 -0.51 -3.66
N ALA A 76 4.58 -1.16 -2.55
CA ALA A 76 5.34 -2.28 -2.00
C ALA A 76 5.42 -3.48 -2.97
N LEU A 77 4.30 -3.82 -3.62
CA LEU A 77 4.23 -4.96 -4.55
C LEU A 77 4.91 -4.69 -5.89
N LEU A 78 4.93 -3.44 -6.36
CA LEU A 78 5.53 -3.08 -7.64
C LEU A 78 7.02 -2.75 -7.53
N TRP A 79 7.43 -2.07 -6.45
CA TRP A 79 8.77 -1.48 -6.35
C TRP A 79 9.46 -1.72 -5.01
N GLY A 80 8.78 -2.33 -4.02
CA GLY A 80 9.32 -2.52 -2.67
C GLY A 80 10.32 -3.68 -2.51
N GLY A 81 10.55 -4.47 -3.56
CA GLY A 81 11.41 -5.66 -3.49
C GLY A 81 10.94 -6.64 -2.42
N LYS A 82 11.84 -7.09 -1.54
CA LYS A 82 11.49 -7.92 -0.39
C LYS A 82 10.91 -7.04 0.73
N THR A 83 9.58 -6.94 0.81
CA THR A 83 8.88 -6.10 1.78
C THR A 83 8.32 -6.90 2.97
N ILE A 84 8.43 -6.33 4.17
CA ILE A 84 7.73 -6.80 5.37
C ILE A 84 6.63 -5.81 5.71
N VAL A 85 5.40 -6.30 5.89
CA VAL A 85 4.28 -5.50 6.38
C VAL A 85 3.93 -5.95 7.80
N SER A 86 3.99 -5.01 8.75
CA SER A 86 3.62 -5.24 10.15
C SER A 86 2.30 -4.55 10.48
N THR A 87 1.49 -5.14 11.35
CA THR A 87 0.19 -4.61 11.76
C THR A 87 -0.10 -4.92 13.22
N GLY A 88 -1.02 -4.16 13.83
CA GLY A 88 -1.22 -4.14 15.28
C GLY A 88 -1.91 -5.37 15.88
N THR A 89 -2.65 -6.16 15.09
CA THR A 89 -3.39 -7.33 15.61
C THR A 89 -3.39 -8.51 14.64
N LYS A 90 -3.61 -9.72 15.16
CA LYS A 90 -3.74 -10.95 14.35
C LYS A 90 -4.90 -10.87 13.37
N ASN A 91 -6.04 -10.32 13.77
CA ASN A 91 -7.20 -10.15 12.89
C ASN A 91 -6.87 -9.21 11.71
N LEU A 92 -6.14 -8.12 11.94
CA LEU A 92 -5.70 -7.24 10.86
C LEU A 92 -4.70 -7.96 9.94
N GLN A 93 -3.84 -8.81 10.51
CA GLN A 93 -2.90 -9.62 9.75
C GLN A 93 -3.63 -10.63 8.85
N ASP A 94 -4.65 -11.30 9.38
CA ASP A 94 -5.48 -12.26 8.65
C ASP A 94 -6.30 -11.57 7.55
N GLN A 95 -6.88 -10.39 7.84
CA GLN A 95 -7.57 -9.59 6.83
C GLN A 95 -6.62 -9.20 5.70
N LEU A 96 -5.41 -8.73 6.05
CA LEU A 96 -4.40 -8.34 5.07
C LEU A 96 -4.00 -9.52 4.19
N PHE A 97 -3.74 -10.68 4.81
CA PHE A 97 -3.23 -11.87 4.11
C PHE A 97 -4.30 -12.59 3.28
N LEU A 98 -5.52 -12.73 3.80
CA LEU A 98 -6.59 -13.51 3.15
C LEU A 98 -7.42 -12.68 2.15
N ARG A 99 -7.49 -11.36 2.32
CA ARG A 99 -8.34 -10.49 1.51
C ARG A 99 -7.55 -9.44 0.76
N ASP A 100 -6.88 -8.54 1.48
CA ASP A 100 -6.40 -7.29 0.88
C ASP A 100 -5.21 -7.53 -0.06
N ILE A 101 -4.21 -8.33 0.34
CA ILE A 101 -3.07 -8.69 -0.52
C ILE A 101 -3.50 -9.47 -1.77
N PRO A 102 -4.30 -10.55 -1.68
CA PRO A 102 -4.80 -11.26 -2.86
C PRO A 102 -5.56 -10.33 -3.83
N THR A 103 -6.34 -9.39 -3.30
CA THR A 103 -7.10 -8.43 -4.10
C THR A 103 -6.18 -7.50 -4.88
N VAL A 104 -5.23 -6.83 -4.21
CA VAL A 104 -4.30 -5.92 -4.89
C VAL A 104 -3.38 -6.67 -5.85
N ARG A 105 -2.88 -7.85 -5.45
CA ARG A 105 -2.05 -8.70 -6.30
C ARG A 105 -2.77 -9.09 -7.59
N LYS A 106 -4.04 -9.50 -7.50
CA LYS A 106 -4.87 -9.84 -8.66
C LYS A 106 -5.10 -8.62 -9.56
N ALA A 107 -5.41 -7.46 -8.97
CA ALA A 107 -5.62 -6.22 -9.70
C ALA A 107 -4.38 -5.83 -10.54
N LEU A 108 -3.20 -5.89 -9.92
CA LEU A 108 -1.94 -5.50 -10.54
C LEU A 108 -1.30 -6.59 -11.39
N LYS A 109 -1.85 -7.81 -11.40
CA LYS A 109 -1.21 -9.02 -11.97
C LYS A 109 0.23 -9.21 -11.47
N ALA A 110 0.51 -8.81 -10.23
CA ALA A 110 1.85 -8.83 -9.67
C ALA A 110 2.29 -10.27 -9.34
N PRO A 111 3.41 -10.78 -9.89
CA PRO A 111 3.88 -12.15 -9.67
C PRO A 111 4.64 -12.29 -8.33
N VAL A 112 4.00 -11.91 -7.23
CA VAL A 112 4.60 -11.85 -5.89
C VAL A 112 4.18 -13.03 -5.01
N SER A 113 5.17 -13.70 -4.42
CA SER A 113 5.00 -14.69 -3.36
C SER A 113 4.75 -14.01 -2.01
N VAL A 114 3.80 -14.52 -1.23
CA VAL A 114 3.41 -13.93 0.05
C VAL A 114 3.34 -15.03 1.10
N ALA A 115 3.91 -14.78 2.27
CA ALA A 115 3.87 -15.69 3.41
C ALA A 115 3.39 -14.96 4.66
N LEU A 116 2.75 -15.70 5.57
CA LEU A 116 2.23 -15.19 6.83
C LEU A 116 3.14 -15.62 7.98
N LEU A 117 3.75 -14.64 8.65
CA LEU A 117 4.61 -14.88 9.81
C LEU A 117 3.82 -14.63 11.10
N LYS A 118 3.64 -15.69 11.91
CA LYS A 118 3.05 -15.63 13.25
C LYS A 118 4.05 -16.11 14.31
N GLY A 119 3.80 -15.78 15.57
CA GLY A 119 4.61 -16.33 16.67
C GLY A 119 4.43 -17.84 16.79
N ARG A 120 5.46 -18.57 17.24
CA ARG A 120 5.49 -20.04 17.33
C ARG A 120 4.23 -20.66 17.95
N ALA A 121 3.69 -20.06 19.00
CA ALA A 121 2.48 -20.54 19.70
C ALA A 121 1.20 -20.56 18.84
N ASN A 122 1.25 -20.08 17.59
CA ASN A 122 0.13 -20.09 16.65
C ASN A 122 0.22 -21.21 15.61
N TYR A 123 1.17 -22.12 15.75
CA TYR A 123 1.33 -23.29 14.90
C TYR A 123 1.12 -24.55 15.73
N VAL A 124 0.38 -25.50 15.16
CA VAL A 124 0.21 -26.83 15.75
C VAL A 124 1.59 -27.50 15.81
N CYS A 125 1.87 -28.15 16.94
CA CYS A 125 3.09 -28.92 17.16
C CYS A 125 2.81 -30.41 16.98
#